data_AF-A0AAU6ALP3-F1
#
_entry.id   AF-A0AAU6ALP3-F1
#
_cell.length_a   1.000
_cell.length_b   1.000
_cell.length_c   1.000
_cell.angle_alpha   90.00
_cell.angle_beta   90.00
_cell.angle_gamma   90.00
#
_symmetry.space_group_name_H-M   'P 1'
#
loop_
_entity.id
_entity.type
_entity.pdbx_description
1 polymer ?
#
loop_
_entity_poly.entity_id
_entity_poly.type
_entity_poly.pdbx_seq_one_letter_code
_entity_poly.pdbx_strand_id
1 'polypeptide(L)'
;MTLTELVQDARRATTAPDPIAALRRLQELVADSAGDVLSWLPGGGSDEQVLYAEPAPTLLRVEIPPRTEYPPHDHLIPACVAVLHGRETNTFYRAEGPAVIPVAEIETAAGGVLPMDEHVIHAVGNRTAGRSIALHLYLGDLFELSRKIWDLRTDTCAAYTDERYFALSHITEPV
;
A
#
# COMPACT_ATOMS: atom_id res chain seq x y z
N MET A 1 7.30 4.61 -18.92
CA MET A 1 8.12 3.68 -18.10
C MET A 1 7.50 2.29 -18.18
N THR A 2 8.28 1.24 -18.36
CA THR A 2 7.88 -0.19 -18.33
C THR A 2 8.05 -0.80 -16.94
N LEU A 3 7.45 -1.97 -16.68
CA LEU A 3 7.67 -2.70 -15.41
C LEU A 3 9.15 -3.01 -15.15
N THR A 4 9.90 -3.41 -16.18
CA THR A 4 11.34 -3.70 -16.06
C THR A 4 12.14 -2.47 -15.65
N GLU A 5 11.87 -1.31 -16.27
CA GLU A 5 12.50 -0.04 -15.92
C GLU A 5 12.15 0.36 -14.49
N LEU A 6 10.88 0.27 -14.12
CA LEU A 6 10.40 0.57 -12.76
C LEU A 6 11.10 -0.29 -11.71
N VAL A 7 11.24 -1.60 -11.93
CA VAL A 7 11.96 -2.51 -11.02
C VAL A 7 13.44 -2.11 -10.91
N GLN A 8 14.08 -1.77 -12.02
CA GLN A 8 15.49 -1.32 -12.02
C GLN A 8 15.66 0.00 -11.27
N ASP A 9 14.74 0.94 -11.45
CA ASP A 9 14.75 2.25 -10.78
C ASP A 9 14.51 2.09 -9.29
N ALA A 10 13.56 1.23 -8.91
CA ALA A 10 13.25 0.92 -7.52
C ALA A 10 14.44 0.23 -6.83
N ARG A 11 15.15 -0.70 -7.51
CA ARG A 11 16.42 -1.27 -7.02
C ARG A 11 17.53 -0.23 -6.82
N ARG A 12 17.58 0.81 -7.66
CA ARG A 12 18.52 1.92 -7.44
C ARG A 12 18.10 2.78 -6.25
N ALA A 13 16.80 2.96 -6.02
CA ALA A 13 16.29 3.67 -4.86
C ALA A 13 16.69 2.97 -3.54
N THR A 14 16.66 1.63 -3.47
CA THR A 14 17.03 0.89 -2.25
C THR A 14 18.50 1.05 -1.83
N THR A 15 19.38 1.48 -2.74
CA THR A 15 20.82 1.68 -2.49
C THR A 15 21.24 3.14 -2.54
N ALA A 16 20.29 4.07 -2.67
CA ALA A 16 20.56 5.50 -2.68
C ALA A 16 21.02 6.00 -1.31
N PRO A 17 21.73 7.15 -1.22
CA PRO A 17 22.09 7.75 0.07
C PRO A 17 20.89 8.08 0.98
N ASP A 18 19.74 8.37 0.36
CA ASP A 18 18.46 8.54 1.02
C ASP A 18 17.40 7.70 0.28
N PRO A 19 17.22 6.42 0.68
CA PRO A 19 16.31 5.50 0.01
C PRO A 19 14.84 5.92 0.05
N ILE A 20 14.39 6.51 1.17
CA ILE A 20 13.00 6.95 1.33
C ILE A 20 12.70 8.10 0.38
N ALA A 21 13.58 9.11 0.33
CA ALA A 21 13.40 10.22 -0.60
C ALA A 21 13.54 9.77 -2.06
N ALA A 22 14.39 8.78 -2.35
CA ALA A 22 14.51 8.21 -3.69
C ALA A 22 13.24 7.45 -4.11
N LEU A 23 12.67 6.65 -3.20
CA LEU A 23 11.42 5.93 -3.46
C LEU A 23 10.25 6.88 -3.69
N ARG A 24 10.15 7.94 -2.87
CA ARG A 24 9.14 8.98 -3.05
C ARG A 24 9.24 9.63 -4.43
N ARG A 25 10.44 10.05 -4.85
CA ARG A 25 10.65 10.65 -6.18
C ARG A 25 10.28 9.69 -7.31
N LEU A 26 10.58 8.41 -7.16
CA LEU A 26 10.17 7.39 -8.13
C LEU A 26 8.65 7.28 -8.20
N GLN A 27 7.96 7.27 -7.07
CA GLN A 27 6.50 7.23 -7.05
C GLN A 27 5.86 8.50 -7.59
N GLU A 28 6.48 9.67 -7.42
CA GLU A 28 6.05 10.92 -8.06
C GLU A 28 6.10 10.80 -9.59
N LEU A 29 7.18 10.23 -10.15
CA LEU A 29 7.29 9.95 -11.59
C LEU A 29 6.25 8.92 -12.08
N VAL A 30 5.97 7.90 -11.27
CA VAL A 30 4.93 6.90 -11.55
C VAL A 30 3.54 7.54 -11.58
N ALA A 31 3.23 8.39 -10.59
CA ALA A 31 1.96 9.10 -10.50
C ALA A 31 1.78 10.11 -11.65
N ASP A 32 2.83 10.85 -12.02
CA ASP A 32 2.83 11.75 -13.18
C ASP A 32 2.64 10.99 -14.51
N SER A 33 3.03 9.71 -14.56
CA SER A 33 2.92 8.83 -15.72
C SER A 33 1.77 7.82 -15.60
N ALA A 34 0.74 8.10 -14.77
CA ALA A 34 -0.27 7.11 -14.39
C ALA A 34 -0.96 6.44 -15.59
N GLY A 35 -1.24 7.18 -16.66
CA GLY A 35 -1.86 6.62 -17.88
C GLY A 35 -0.99 5.55 -18.56
N ASP A 36 0.31 5.81 -18.68
CA ASP A 36 1.27 4.86 -19.25
C ASP A 36 1.43 3.64 -18.34
N VAL A 37 1.51 3.85 -17.03
CA VAL A 37 1.65 2.78 -16.03
C VAL A 37 0.41 1.86 -16.05
N LEU A 38 -0.79 2.44 -16.04
CA LEU A 38 -2.05 1.71 -16.13
C LEU A 38 -2.17 0.89 -17.43
N SER A 39 -1.53 1.32 -18.52
CA SER A 39 -1.64 0.63 -19.82
C SER A 39 -0.99 -0.76 -19.84
N TRP A 40 0.02 -0.99 -18.99
CA TRP A 40 0.71 -2.28 -18.88
C TRP A 40 0.47 -2.98 -17.55
N LEU A 41 -0.13 -2.30 -16.56
CA LEU A 41 -0.53 -2.97 -15.33
C LEU A 41 -1.53 -4.10 -15.67
N PRO A 42 -1.34 -5.30 -15.11
CA PRO A 42 -2.33 -6.36 -15.23
C PRO A 42 -3.69 -5.88 -14.73
N GLY A 43 -4.74 -6.18 -15.50
CA GLY A 43 -6.13 -5.93 -15.12
C GLY A 43 -6.81 -7.21 -14.61
N GLY A 44 -7.68 -7.07 -13.62
CA GLY A 44 -8.35 -8.20 -12.96
C GLY A 44 -7.39 -9.04 -12.10
N GLY A 45 -7.94 -9.94 -11.28
CA GLY A 45 -7.16 -10.76 -10.35
C GLY A 45 -7.55 -10.52 -8.90
N SER A 46 -6.60 -10.76 -7.98
CA SER A 46 -6.72 -10.41 -6.57
C SER A 46 -6.61 -8.89 -6.36
N ASP A 47 -7.19 -8.41 -5.26
CA ASP A 47 -7.11 -7.01 -4.87
C ASP A 47 -5.67 -6.57 -4.61
N GLU A 48 -4.81 -7.46 -4.10
CA GLU A 48 -3.36 -7.26 -4.07
C GLU A 48 -2.66 -8.25 -5.01
N GLN A 49 -1.92 -7.72 -5.97
CA GLN A 49 -1.18 -8.52 -6.95
C GLN A 49 0.31 -8.18 -6.92
N VAL A 50 1.13 -9.21 -6.70
CA VAL A 50 2.59 -9.10 -6.74
C VAL A 50 3.03 -8.91 -8.18
N LEU A 51 3.65 -7.77 -8.47
CA LEU A 51 4.28 -7.50 -9.77
C LEU A 51 5.74 -7.91 -9.76
N TYR A 52 6.40 -7.74 -8.62
CA TYR A 52 7.78 -8.11 -8.41
C TYR A 52 8.06 -8.25 -6.91
N ALA A 53 8.78 -9.30 -6.53
CA ALA A 53 9.31 -9.54 -5.19
C ALA A 53 10.69 -10.19 -5.34
N GLU A 54 11.56 -9.99 -4.34
CA GLU A 54 12.93 -10.52 -4.23
C GLU A 54 14.00 -10.03 -5.24
N PRO A 55 15.25 -9.76 -4.83
CA PRO A 55 15.73 -9.70 -3.43
C PRO A 55 15.34 -8.40 -2.71
N ALA A 56 14.99 -7.35 -3.46
CA ALA A 56 14.35 -6.09 -3.05
C ALA A 56 14.30 -5.22 -4.33
N PRO A 57 13.36 -4.27 -4.46
CA PRO A 57 12.22 -3.97 -3.59
C PRO A 57 11.01 -4.90 -3.82
N THR A 58 9.94 -4.75 -3.06
CA THR A 58 8.63 -5.37 -3.38
C THR A 58 7.72 -4.36 -4.08
N LEU A 59 7.11 -4.77 -5.20
CA LEU A 59 6.14 -4.01 -5.98
C LEU A 59 4.80 -4.74 -6.00
N LEU A 60 3.76 -4.07 -5.50
CA LEU A 60 2.39 -4.56 -5.59
C LEU A 60 1.55 -3.61 -6.43
N ARG A 61 0.66 -4.18 -7.23
CA ARG A 61 -0.56 -3.50 -7.67
C ARG A 61 -1.61 -3.73 -6.61
N VAL A 62 -2.21 -2.66 -6.10
CA VAL A 62 -3.34 -2.72 -5.17
C VAL A 62 -4.56 -2.12 -5.84
N GLU A 63 -5.61 -2.92 -6.01
CA GLU A 63 -6.94 -2.50 -6.42
C GLU A 63 -7.89 -2.62 -5.24
N ILE A 64 -8.51 -1.51 -4.83
CA ILE A 64 -9.47 -1.50 -3.74
C ILE A 64 -10.88 -1.35 -4.32
N PRO A 65 -11.76 -2.33 -4.13
CA PRO A 65 -13.13 -2.25 -4.63
C PRO A 65 -13.90 -1.06 -4.05
N PRO A 66 -15.02 -0.66 -4.67
CA PRO A 66 -15.87 0.40 -4.13
C PRO A 66 -16.30 0.12 -2.70
N ARG A 67 -16.16 1.12 -1.83
CA ARG A 67 -16.55 1.04 -0.42
C ARG A 67 -15.86 -0.07 0.36
N THR A 68 -14.67 -0.53 -0.01
CA THR A 68 -13.94 -1.57 0.77
C THR A 68 -12.87 -0.94 1.64
N GLU A 69 -12.68 -1.49 2.85
CA GLU A 69 -11.53 -1.23 3.72
C GLU A 69 -10.85 -2.53 4.15
N TYR A 70 -9.53 -2.55 4.09
CA TYR A 70 -8.66 -3.58 4.61
C TYR A 70 -8.16 -3.20 6.01
N PRO A 71 -7.92 -4.19 6.88
CA PRO A 71 -7.63 -3.96 8.29
C PRO A 71 -6.30 -3.23 8.54
N PRO A 72 -6.14 -2.65 9.74
CA PRO A 72 -4.86 -2.10 10.14
C PRO A 72 -3.75 -3.17 10.10
N HIS A 73 -2.62 -2.83 9.50
CA HIS A 73 -1.44 -3.67 9.38
C HIS A 73 -0.16 -2.82 9.38
N ASP A 74 0.97 -3.46 9.70
CA ASP A 74 2.30 -2.86 9.57
C ASP A 74 3.04 -3.40 8.35
N HIS A 75 4.08 -2.67 7.96
CA HIS A 75 4.99 -3.07 6.87
C HIS A 75 6.38 -3.44 7.40
N LEU A 76 6.81 -2.84 8.52
CA LEU A 76 8.15 -2.98 9.11
C LEU A 76 9.31 -2.52 8.20
N ILE A 77 8.98 -1.95 7.06
CA ILE A 77 9.90 -1.34 6.09
C ILE A 77 9.21 -0.12 5.49
N PRO A 78 9.96 0.91 5.07
CA PRO A 78 9.36 2.07 4.43
C PRO A 78 8.64 1.69 3.13
N ALA A 79 7.51 2.33 2.92
CA ALA A 79 6.66 2.15 1.76
C ALA A 79 6.36 3.50 1.11
N CYS A 80 6.00 3.48 -0.16
CA CYS A 80 5.41 4.63 -0.81
C CYS A 80 4.33 4.17 -1.79
N VAL A 81 3.17 4.80 -1.71
CA VAL A 81 2.01 4.52 -2.56
C VAL A 81 1.92 5.59 -3.63
N ALA A 82 1.69 5.20 -4.88
CA ALA A 82 1.26 6.10 -5.95
C ALA A 82 -0.14 5.69 -6.42
N VAL A 83 -1.12 6.57 -6.23
CA VAL A 83 -2.49 6.32 -6.66
C VAL A 83 -2.60 6.65 -8.15
N LEU A 84 -2.98 5.67 -8.96
CA LEU A 84 -3.02 5.78 -10.42
C LEU A 84 -4.44 6.04 -10.92
N HIS A 85 -5.44 5.52 -10.22
CA HIS A 85 -6.86 5.69 -10.54
C HIS A 85 -7.70 5.76 -9.26
N GLY A 86 -8.75 6.59 -9.27
CA GLY A 86 -9.65 6.71 -8.14
C GLY A 86 -9.03 7.44 -6.95
N ARG A 87 -9.27 6.92 -5.75
CA ARG A 87 -8.82 7.49 -4.48
C ARG A 87 -8.62 6.39 -3.44
N GLU A 88 -7.54 6.49 -2.69
CA GLU A 88 -7.20 5.62 -1.57
C GLU A 88 -7.28 6.41 -0.25
N THR A 89 -7.98 5.86 0.72
CA THR A 89 -8.09 6.38 2.09
C THR A 89 -7.19 5.56 2.98
N ASN A 90 -6.23 6.20 3.64
CA ASN A 90 -5.31 5.57 4.57
C ASN A 90 -5.57 6.12 5.97
N THR A 91 -6.04 5.26 6.87
CA THR A 91 -6.27 5.59 8.29
C THR A 91 -5.08 5.10 9.09
N PHE A 92 -4.40 6.02 9.77
CA PHE A 92 -3.20 5.75 10.54
C PHE A 92 -3.54 5.48 11.99
N TYR A 93 -2.78 4.58 12.61
CA TYR A 93 -3.00 4.15 13.97
C TYR A 93 -1.72 4.20 14.80
N ARG A 94 -1.90 4.24 16.12
CA ARG A 94 -0.86 3.97 17.11
C ARG A 94 -1.23 2.73 17.90
N ALA A 95 -0.26 1.85 18.14
CA ALA A 95 -0.44 0.66 18.97
C ALA A 95 -0.74 1.03 20.43
N GLU A 96 -1.69 0.31 21.04
CA GLU A 96 -2.03 0.36 22.46
C GLU A 96 -2.21 -1.06 22.99
N GLY A 97 -1.12 -1.67 23.45
CA GLY A 97 -1.10 -3.08 23.80
C GLY A 97 -1.42 -3.97 22.58
N PRO A 98 -2.40 -4.88 22.66
CA PRO A 98 -2.83 -5.69 21.52
C PRO A 98 -3.76 -4.94 20.55
N ALA A 99 -4.24 -3.74 20.93
CA ALA A 99 -5.16 -2.92 20.16
C ALA A 99 -4.43 -1.78 19.41
N VAL A 100 -5.19 -1.01 18.67
CA VAL A 100 -4.73 0.19 17.95
C VAL A 100 -5.76 1.32 18.06
N ILE A 101 -5.30 2.56 18.16
CA ILE A 101 -6.15 3.75 18.18
C ILE A 101 -5.90 4.58 16.93
N PRO A 102 -6.94 5.05 16.20
CA PRO A 102 -6.76 5.93 15.05
C PRO A 102 -6.18 7.28 15.47
N VAL A 103 -5.25 7.81 14.68
CA VAL A 103 -4.56 9.08 14.96
C VAL A 103 -4.66 10.08 13.82
N ALA A 104 -4.84 9.61 12.58
CA ALA A 104 -5.02 10.45 11.40
C ALA A 104 -5.72 9.67 10.29
N GLU A 105 -6.31 10.38 9.33
CA GLU A 105 -6.78 9.81 8.07
C GLU A 105 -6.29 10.71 6.94
N ILE A 106 -5.79 10.11 5.86
CA ILE A 106 -5.32 10.82 4.67
C ILE A 106 -5.98 10.18 3.45
N GLU A 107 -6.64 11.03 2.65
CA GLU A 107 -7.14 10.65 1.34
C GLU A 107 -6.14 11.06 0.24
N THR A 108 -5.75 10.10 -0.59
CA THR A 108 -4.85 10.32 -1.73
C THR A 108 -5.60 10.02 -3.02
N ALA A 109 -5.82 11.05 -3.85
CA ALA A 109 -6.45 10.90 -5.16
C ALA A 109 -5.42 10.49 -6.23
N ALA A 110 -5.90 10.03 -7.38
CA ALA A 110 -5.05 9.73 -8.54
C ALA A 110 -4.09 10.89 -8.89
N GLY A 111 -2.83 10.55 -9.16
CA GLY A 111 -1.72 11.50 -9.32
C GLY A 111 -1.04 11.89 -7.99
N GLY A 112 -1.59 11.45 -6.86
CA GLY A 112 -1.01 11.66 -5.53
C GLY A 112 -0.09 10.52 -5.10
N VAL A 113 0.85 10.87 -4.22
CA VAL A 113 1.75 9.92 -3.56
C VAL A 113 1.65 10.02 -2.05
N LEU A 114 1.80 8.87 -1.37
CA LEU A 114 1.79 8.78 0.08
C LEU A 114 3.02 7.99 0.56
N PRO A 115 4.09 8.66 1.02
CA PRO A 115 5.23 8.00 1.66
C PRO A 115 4.89 7.60 3.11
N MET A 116 5.40 6.45 3.53
CA MET A 116 5.21 5.86 4.85
C MET A 116 6.56 5.34 5.38
N ASP A 117 6.84 5.61 6.65
CA ASP A 117 8.01 5.04 7.33
C ASP A 117 7.74 3.61 7.83
N GLU A 118 8.78 2.96 8.32
CA GLU A 118 8.75 1.56 8.78
C GLU A 118 7.91 1.30 10.04
N HIS A 119 7.49 2.35 10.76
CA HIS A 119 6.70 2.25 11.99
C HIS A 119 5.21 2.47 11.77
N VAL A 120 4.80 2.78 10.53
CA VAL A 120 3.40 3.00 10.18
C VAL A 120 2.56 1.75 10.42
N ILE A 121 1.45 1.95 11.14
CA ILE A 121 0.32 1.03 11.20
C ILE A 121 -0.84 1.73 10.53
N HIS A 122 -1.41 1.13 9.49
CA HIS A 122 -2.52 1.76 8.76
C HIS A 122 -3.56 0.77 8.27
N ALA A 123 -4.80 1.22 8.16
CA ALA A 123 -5.84 0.59 7.37
C ALA A 123 -5.92 1.31 6.03
N VAL A 124 -6.16 0.56 4.96
CA VAL A 124 -6.23 1.10 3.60
C VAL A 124 -7.59 0.77 3.00
N GLY A 125 -8.23 1.75 2.38
CA GLY A 125 -9.57 1.58 1.84
C GLY A 125 -9.92 2.56 0.73
N ASN A 126 -11.17 2.49 0.28
CA ASN A 126 -11.74 3.35 -0.73
C ASN A 126 -13.20 3.59 -0.40
N ARG A 127 -13.55 4.81 0.05
CA ARG A 127 -14.92 5.18 0.41
C ARG A 127 -15.82 5.49 -0.78
N THR A 128 -15.25 5.54 -1.99
CA THR A 128 -15.98 5.99 -3.18
C THR A 128 -16.80 4.87 -3.82
N ALA A 129 -17.70 5.25 -4.73
CA ALA A 129 -18.46 4.30 -5.55
C ALA A 129 -17.66 3.71 -6.72
N GLY A 130 -16.50 4.28 -7.04
CA GLY A 130 -15.54 3.75 -8.02
C GLY A 130 -14.51 2.85 -7.35
N ARG A 131 -13.62 2.25 -8.14
CA ARG A 131 -12.47 1.48 -7.62
C ARG A 131 -11.25 2.40 -7.45
N SER A 132 -10.34 2.05 -6.54
CA SER A 132 -9.00 2.63 -6.47
C SER A 132 -8.00 1.68 -7.11
N ILE A 133 -7.00 2.20 -7.82
CA ILE A 133 -5.84 1.41 -8.28
C ILE A 133 -4.58 2.19 -7.94
N ALA A 134 -3.68 1.56 -7.22
CA ALA A 134 -2.41 2.14 -6.80
C ALA A 134 -1.25 1.17 -7.02
N LEU A 135 -0.06 1.74 -7.17
CA LEU A 135 1.20 1.01 -7.10
C LEU A 135 1.79 1.20 -5.71
N HIS A 136 1.98 0.11 -4.98
CA HIS A 136 2.61 0.10 -3.66
C HIS A 136 4.05 -0.39 -3.80
N LEU A 137 5.00 0.44 -3.40
CA LEU A 137 6.43 0.15 -3.42
C LEU A 137 6.96 0.04 -1.99
N TYR A 138 7.70 -1.02 -1.71
CA TYR A 138 8.33 -1.24 -0.40
C TYR A 138 9.86 -1.35 -0.58
N LEU A 139 10.65 -0.71 0.29
CA LEU A 139 12.11 -0.63 0.13
C LEU A 139 12.86 -1.98 0.30
N GLY A 140 12.18 -3.02 0.76
CA GLY A 140 12.75 -4.34 0.99
C GLY A 140 11.82 -5.44 0.52
N ASP A 141 12.17 -6.68 0.87
CA ASP A 141 11.29 -7.82 0.68
C ASP A 141 10.22 -7.86 1.78
N LEU A 142 8.99 -7.48 1.41
CA LEU A 142 7.85 -7.44 2.32
C LEU A 142 7.47 -8.82 2.87
N PHE A 143 7.72 -9.89 2.12
CA PHE A 143 7.22 -11.24 2.42
C PHE A 143 8.11 -12.02 3.41
N GLU A 144 9.38 -11.62 3.54
CA GLU A 144 10.32 -12.17 4.52
C GLU A 144 10.11 -11.59 5.94
N LEU A 145 9.27 -10.56 6.08
CA LEU A 145 9.05 -9.86 7.34
C LEU A 145 7.91 -10.49 8.15
N SER A 146 8.14 -10.62 9.46
CA SER A 146 7.12 -11.06 10.42
C SER A 146 6.18 -9.91 10.81
N ARG A 147 5.33 -9.52 9.86
CA ARG A 147 4.37 -8.41 9.99
C ARG A 147 3.18 -8.76 10.89
N LYS A 148 2.48 -7.73 11.33
CA LYS A 148 1.28 -7.82 12.16
C LYS A 148 0.06 -7.23 11.47
N ILE A 149 -1.08 -7.70 11.93
CA ILE A 149 -2.41 -7.26 11.52
C ILE A 149 -3.28 -7.12 12.76
N TRP A 150 -4.15 -6.13 12.80
CA TRP A 150 -5.02 -5.83 13.92
C TRP A 150 -6.49 -5.99 13.54
N ASP A 151 -7.26 -6.61 14.42
CA ASP A 151 -8.72 -6.69 14.30
C ASP A 151 -9.37 -5.66 15.23
N LEU A 152 -9.92 -4.61 14.61
CA LEU A 152 -10.60 -3.51 15.31
C LEU A 152 -11.88 -3.93 16.04
N ARG A 153 -12.45 -5.10 15.73
CA ARG A 153 -13.68 -5.59 16.37
C ARG A 153 -13.41 -6.32 17.67
N THR A 154 -12.21 -6.88 17.80
CA THR A 154 -11.80 -7.69 18.95
C THR A 154 -10.69 -7.05 19.77
N ASP A 155 -10.13 -5.93 19.32
CA ASP A 155 -9.01 -5.22 19.93
C ASP A 155 -7.78 -6.13 20.13
N THR A 156 -7.52 -6.98 19.12
CA THR A 156 -6.39 -7.93 19.13
C THR A 156 -5.48 -7.77 17.93
N CYS A 157 -4.22 -8.20 18.09
CA CYS A 157 -3.24 -8.30 17.03
C CYS A 157 -2.84 -9.75 16.77
N ALA A 158 -2.55 -10.09 15.52
CA ALA A 158 -2.04 -11.38 15.11
C ALA A 158 -0.90 -11.24 14.09
N ALA A 159 -0.22 -12.34 13.77
CA ALA A 159 0.68 -12.38 12.63
C ALA A 159 -0.10 -12.11 11.33
N TYR A 160 0.47 -11.30 10.45
CA TYR A 160 -0.10 -11.03 9.14
C TYR A 160 -0.14 -12.30 8.30
N THR A 161 -1.28 -12.57 7.67
CA THR A 161 -1.42 -13.53 6.58
C THR A 161 -2.41 -12.96 5.58
N ASP A 162 -2.27 -13.30 4.30
CA ASP A 162 -3.22 -12.87 3.25
C ASP A 162 -4.65 -13.31 3.59
N GLU A 163 -4.80 -14.53 4.13
CA GLU A 163 -6.09 -15.05 4.60
C GLU A 163 -6.74 -14.12 5.64
N ARG A 164 -5.97 -13.67 6.66
CA ARG A 164 -6.49 -12.74 7.67
C ARG A 164 -6.76 -11.36 7.10
N TYR A 165 -5.89 -10.89 6.21
CA TYR A 165 -6.03 -9.60 5.55
C TYR A 165 -7.35 -9.49 4.79
N PHE A 166 -7.66 -10.49 3.97
CA PHE A 166 -8.93 -10.53 3.24
C PHE A 166 -10.12 -10.84 4.15
N ALA A 167 -9.98 -11.71 5.17
CA ALA A 167 -11.07 -12.06 6.07
C ALA A 167 -11.53 -10.91 6.99
N LEU A 168 -10.62 -9.99 7.34
CA LEU A 168 -10.92 -8.81 8.16
C LEU A 168 -11.34 -7.59 7.33
N SER A 169 -11.29 -7.68 5.99
CA SER A 169 -11.81 -6.62 5.13
C SER A 169 -13.34 -6.47 5.30
N HIS A 170 -13.85 -5.26 5.10
CA HIS A 170 -15.27 -5.00 5.21
C HIS A 170 -15.73 -3.89 4.25
N ILE A 171 -17.04 -3.87 3.99
CA ILE A 171 -17.67 -2.79 3.24
C ILE A 171 -17.93 -1.63 4.20
N THR A 172 -17.40 -0.47 3.87
CA THR A 172 -17.65 0.81 4.53
C THR A 172 -19.04 1.34 4.16
N GLU A 173 -19.73 1.91 5.14
CA GLU A 173 -21.01 2.57 4.93
C GLU A 173 -20.88 3.77 3.99
N PRO A 174 -21.91 4.12 3.21
CA PRO A 174 -21.91 5.35 2.43
C PRO A 174 -21.80 6.55 3.38
N VAL A 175 -20.90 7.48 3.07
CA VAL A 175 -20.86 8.81 3.70
C VAL A 175 -22.03 9.65 3.18
#